data_AF-A0A0C3N1S6-F1
#
_entry.id   AF-A0A0C3N1S6-F1
#
_cell.length_a   1.000
_cell.length_b   1.000
_cell.length_c   1.000
_cell.angle_alpha   90.00
_cell.angle_beta   90.00
_cell.angle_gamma   90.00
#
_symmetry.space_group_name_H-M   'P 1'
#
loop_
_entity.id
_entity.type
_entity.pdbx_description
1 polymer ?
#
loop_
_entity_poly.entity_id
_entity_poly.type
_entity_poly.pdbx_seq_one_letter_code
_entity_poly.pdbx_strand_id
1 'polypeptide(L)'
;MSSIAQLVFPPLPQPSLGRWPANIQAAHRTIKKVHNQALYVLQSDSFLDPTWVSFHIEALASTALPILEALLPSSASHEDEPLPQEWLVGVARLIGQAVQDLQDVAQVVNMCEWQEVSIPGS
;
A
#
# COMPACT_ATOMS: atom_id res chain seq x y z
N MET A 1 -10.61 -17.43 5.23
CA MET A 1 -11.13 -16.27 4.51
C MET A 1 -10.81 -15.05 5.36
N SER A 2 -9.66 -14.42 5.10
CA SER A 2 -9.27 -13.22 5.83
C SER A 2 -10.31 -12.13 5.54
N SER A 3 -10.94 -11.64 6.60
CA SER A 3 -11.82 -10.48 6.53
C SER A 3 -11.02 -9.37 5.85
N ILE A 4 -11.42 -8.95 4.65
CA ILE A 4 -10.97 -7.68 4.06
C ILE A 4 -11.62 -6.59 4.93
N ALA A 5 -11.12 -6.47 6.16
CA ALA A 5 -11.46 -5.36 7.02
C ALA A 5 -11.16 -4.12 6.21
N GLN A 6 -12.11 -3.21 6.12
CA GLN A 6 -11.93 -1.94 5.47
C GLN A 6 -10.78 -1.22 6.20
N LEU A 7 -9.55 -1.43 5.72
CA LEU A 7 -8.34 -0.85 6.29
C LEU A 7 -8.36 0.62 5.90
N VAL A 8 -9.06 1.42 6.69
CA VAL A 8 -9.14 2.86 6.48
C VAL A 8 -7.75 3.43 6.70
N PHE A 9 -7.20 4.05 5.66
CA PHE A 9 -5.90 4.71 5.76
C PHE A 9 -5.94 5.81 6.84
N PRO A 10 -5.02 5.80 7.83
CA PRO A 10 -5.14 6.66 8.99
C PRO A 10 -5.03 8.14 8.62
N PRO A 11 -5.77 9.03 9.31
CA PRO A 11 -5.57 10.47 9.15
C PRO A 11 -4.17 10.85 9.62
N LEU A 12 -3.66 11.98 9.14
CA LEU A 12 -2.45 12.57 9.72
C LEU A 12 -2.69 12.87 11.21
N PRO A 13 -1.73 12.59 12.10
CA PRO A 13 -1.82 12.96 13.50
C PRO A 13 -1.88 14.48 13.63
N GLN A 14 -2.39 15.00 14.74
CA GLN A 14 -2.40 16.44 14.96
C GLN A 14 -0.99 16.91 15.34
N PRO A 15 -0.39 17.90 14.64
CA PRO A 15 0.91 18.44 15.02
C PRO A 15 0.77 19.25 16.32
N SER A 16 1.86 19.33 17.08
CA SER A 16 1.92 20.13 18.31
C SER A 16 1.64 21.62 18.06
N LEU A 17 2.01 22.13 16.88
CA LEU A 17 1.80 23.51 16.48
C LEU A 17 1.27 23.61 15.04
N GLY A 18 0.13 24.29 14.87
CA GLY A 18 -0.38 24.69 13.57
C GLY A 18 -0.82 23.52 12.67
N ARG A 19 -0.25 23.43 11.47
CA ARG A 19 -0.57 22.44 10.45
C ARG A 19 0.72 21.81 9.94
N TRP A 20 0.64 20.53 9.54
CA TRP A 20 1.77 19.88 8.90
C TRP A 20 2.25 20.65 7.66
N PRO A 21 3.57 20.71 7.43
CA PRO A 21 4.15 21.21 6.19
C PRO A 21 3.53 20.59 4.93
N ALA A 22 3.55 21.34 3.83
CA ALA A 22 2.91 20.94 2.57
C ALA A 22 3.46 19.62 2.00
N ASN A 23 4.75 19.35 2.20
CA ASN A 23 5.41 18.09 1.84
C ASN A 23 4.85 16.90 2.63
N ILE A 24 4.62 17.01 3.94
CA ILE A 24 4.00 15.93 4.74
C ILE A 24 2.57 15.69 4.30
N GLN A 25 1.80 16.76 4.05
CA GLN A 25 0.43 16.64 3.52
C GLN A 25 0.38 16.02 2.12
N ALA A 26 1.34 16.34 1.26
CA ALA A 26 1.45 15.75 -0.07
C ALA A 26 1.83 14.27 0.01
N ALA A 27 2.83 13.92 0.83
CA ALA A 27 3.25 12.55 1.09
C ALA A 27 2.08 11.69 1.57
N HIS A 28 1.33 12.16 2.57
CA HIS A 28 0.14 11.48 3.08
C HIS A 28 -0.90 11.21 1.99
N ARG A 29 -1.22 12.23 1.18
CA ARG A 29 -2.19 12.10 0.08
C ARG A 29 -1.74 11.08 -0.96
N THR A 30 -0.46 11.08 -1.32
CA THR A 30 0.09 10.14 -2.30
C THR A 30 0.04 8.70 -1.77
N ILE A 31 0.54 8.45 -0.56
CA ILE A 31 0.53 7.10 0.02
C ILE A 31 -0.92 6.60 0.16
N LYS A 32 -1.82 7.43 0.69
CA LYS A 32 -3.25 7.11 0.81
C LYS A 32 -3.88 6.76 -0.54
N LYS A 33 -3.55 7.52 -1.60
CA LYS A 33 -4.08 7.28 -2.94
C LYS A 33 -3.66 5.91 -3.46
N VAL A 34 -2.36 5.59 -3.40
CA VAL A 34 -1.83 4.31 -3.91
C VAL A 34 -2.40 3.13 -3.11
N HIS A 35 -2.48 3.26 -1.78
CA HIS A 35 -3.14 2.28 -0.93
C HIS A 35 -4.61 2.05 -1.30
N ASN A 36 -5.38 3.12 -1.51
CA ASN A 36 -6.79 3.00 -1.88
C ASN A 36 -6.98 2.36 -3.26
N GLN A 37 -6.06 2.61 -4.20
CA GLN A 37 -6.07 1.96 -5.50
C GLN A 37 -5.81 0.45 -5.36
N ALA A 38 -4.83 0.05 -4.54
CA ALA A 38 -4.57 -1.36 -4.23
C ALA A 38 -5.80 -2.06 -3.61
N LEU A 39 -6.46 -1.41 -2.63
CA LEU A 39 -7.71 -1.94 -2.06
C LEU A 39 -8.84 -2.06 -3.09
N TYR A 40 -8.95 -1.09 -3.99
CA TYR A 40 -9.94 -1.15 -5.07
C TYR A 40 -9.70 -2.37 -5.97
N VAL A 41 -8.44 -2.67 -6.31
CA VAL A 41 -8.11 -3.89 -7.06
C VAL A 41 -8.51 -5.15 -6.31
N LEU A 42 -8.20 -5.24 -5.02
CA LEU A 42 -8.57 -6.39 -4.18
C LEU A 42 -10.09 -6.59 -4.03
N GLN A 43 -10.89 -5.53 -4.19
CA GLN A 43 -12.34 -5.53 -4.01
C GLN A 43 -13.14 -5.63 -5.32
N SER A 44 -12.48 -5.51 -6.47
CA SER A 44 -13.12 -5.49 -7.78
C SER A 44 -12.71 -6.70 -8.62
N ASP A 45 -13.51 -7.09 -9.60
CA ASP A 45 -13.18 -8.20 -10.52
C ASP A 45 -11.87 -7.95 -11.30
N SER A 46 -11.30 -6.75 -11.24
CA SER A 46 -9.98 -6.42 -11.80
C SER A 46 -8.84 -7.22 -11.18
N PHE A 47 -9.03 -7.89 -10.04
CA PHE A 47 -8.03 -8.84 -9.52
C PHE A 47 -7.78 -10.03 -10.44
N LEU A 48 -8.71 -10.33 -11.36
CA LEU A 48 -8.58 -11.43 -12.34
C LEU A 48 -7.53 -11.14 -13.43
N ASP A 49 -7.09 -9.89 -13.58
CA ASP A 49 -5.99 -9.54 -14.48
C ASP A 49 -4.66 -9.54 -13.71
N PRO A 50 -3.78 -10.54 -13.92
CA PRO A 50 -2.51 -10.65 -13.20
C PRO A 50 -1.56 -9.49 -13.52
N THR A 51 -1.68 -8.86 -14.69
CA THR A 51 -0.91 -7.66 -15.05
C THR A 51 -1.33 -6.49 -14.19
N TRP A 52 -2.64 -6.36 -13.96
CA TRP A 52 -3.20 -5.28 -13.16
C TRP A 52 -2.82 -5.41 -11.68
N VAL A 53 -2.83 -6.64 -11.14
CA VAL A 53 -2.37 -6.92 -9.78
C VAL A 53 -0.87 -6.62 -9.62
N SER A 54 -0.04 -7.07 -10.57
CA SER A 54 1.42 -6.83 -10.55
C SER A 54 1.75 -5.34 -10.61
N PHE A 55 1.06 -4.57 -11.45
CA PHE A 55 1.22 -3.12 -11.54
C PHE A 55 0.95 -2.42 -10.19
N HIS A 56 -0.06 -2.85 -9.45
CA HIS A 56 -0.39 -2.24 -8.14
C HIS A 56 0.58 -2.64 -7.03
N ILE A 57 1.15 -3.86 -7.08
CA ILE A 57 2.26 -4.26 -6.20
C ILE A 57 3.47 -3.35 -6.45
N GLU A 58 3.85 -3.17 -7.72
CA GLU A 58 4.97 -2.29 -8.10
C GLU A 58 4.71 -0.83 -7.73
N ALA A 59 3.48 -0.34 -7.88
CA ALA A 59 3.12 1.03 -7.50
C ALA A 59 3.29 1.26 -5.99
N LEU A 60 2.87 0.30 -5.15
CA LEU A 60 3.11 0.38 -3.70
C LEU A 60 4.61 0.39 -3.38
N ALA A 61 5.39 -0.50 -4.00
CA ALA A 61 6.82 -0.62 -3.74
C ALA A 61 7.64 0.60 -4.22
N SER A 62 7.31 1.14 -5.40
CA SER A 62 8.05 2.24 -6.04
C SER A 62 7.59 3.63 -5.60
N THR A 63 6.38 3.76 -5.05
CA THR A 63 5.82 5.06 -4.64
C THR A 63 5.63 5.18 -3.15
N ALA A 64 4.94 4.24 -2.50
CA ALA A 64 4.58 4.38 -1.09
C ALA A 64 5.79 4.18 -0.16
N LEU A 65 6.63 3.16 -0.44
CA LEU A 65 7.79 2.86 0.41
C LEU A 65 8.83 3.98 0.44
N PRO A 66 9.30 4.54 -0.70
CA PRO A 66 10.32 5.60 -0.67
C PRO A 66 9.82 6.87 0.03
N ILE A 67 8.52 7.19 -0.08
CA ILE A 67 7.93 8.32 0.63
C ILE A 67 7.89 8.05 2.13
N LEU A 68 7.53 6.83 2.56
CA LEU A 68 7.55 6.46 3.98
C LEU A 68 8.97 6.52 4.56
N GLU A 69 9.96 6.03 3.82
CA GLU A 69 11.37 6.11 4.21
C GLU A 69 11.84 7.58 4.33
N ALA A 70 11.44 8.45 3.41
CA ALA A 70 11.75 9.87 3.46
C ALA A 70 11.07 10.62 4.62
N LEU A 71 9.96 10.08 5.16
CA LEU A 71 9.27 10.60 6.34
C LEU A 71 9.87 10.11 7.67
N LEU A 72 10.75 9.11 7.64
CA LEU A 72 11.45 8.67 8.84
C LEU A 72 12.37 9.80 9.32
N PRO A 73 12.43 10.08 10.64
CA PRO A 73 13.31 11.09 11.17
C PRO A 73 14.76 10.77 10.81
N SER A 74 15.33 11.52 9.87
CA SER A 74 16.76 11.52 9.62
C SER A 74 17.43 12.28 10.75
N SER A 75 18.50 11.73 11.32
CA SER A 75 19.25 12.30 12.45
C SER A 75 19.92 13.66 12.19
N ALA A 76 19.54 14.37 11.13
CA ALA A 76 20.28 15.50 10.55
C ALA A 76 19.55 16.86 10.61
N SER A 77 18.24 16.93 10.91
CA SER A 77 17.53 18.22 11.02
C SER A 77 16.60 18.25 12.22
N HIS A 78 17.00 19.01 13.25
CA HIS A 78 16.25 19.23 14.49
C HIS A 78 15.14 20.29 14.38
N GLU A 79 14.86 20.80 13.19
CA GLU A 79 14.02 21.99 13.00
C GLU A 79 12.53 21.66 12.80
N ASP A 80 12.20 20.44 12.33
CA ASP A 80 10.82 20.02 12.09
C ASP A 80 10.34 18.99 13.13
N GLU A 81 9.10 19.16 13.61
CA GLU A 81 8.41 18.16 14.43
C GLU A 81 8.31 16.84 13.65
N PRO A 82 8.86 15.72 14.15
CA PRO A 82 8.78 14.45 13.45
C PRO A 82 7.37 13.84 13.57
N LEU A 83 6.94 13.11 12.55
CA LEU A 83 5.73 12.29 12.66
C LEU A 83 5.89 11.25 13.78
N PRO A 84 4.84 10.99 14.58
CA PRO A 84 4.86 9.95 15.59
C PRO A 84 5.28 8.60 15.00
N GLN A 85 6.28 7.96 15.62
CA GLN A 85 6.81 6.69 15.15
C GLN A 85 5.72 5.61 15.05
N GLU A 86 4.79 5.57 16.01
CA GLU A 86 3.67 4.63 16.00
C GLU A 86 2.77 4.80 14.76
N TRP A 87 2.56 6.06 14.33
CA TRP A 87 1.80 6.34 13.12
C TRP A 87 2.54 5.84 11.88
N LEU A 88 3.84 6.14 11.77
CA LEU A 88 4.68 5.67 10.65
C LEU A 88 4.72 4.14 10.55
N VAL A 89 4.90 3.45 11.68
CA VAL A 89 4.88 1.98 11.76
C VAL A 89 3.49 1.44 11.39
N GLY A 90 2.42 2.10 11.84
CA GLY A 90 1.05 1.74 11.48
C GLY A 90 0.81 1.83 9.97
N VAL A 91 1.25 2.91 9.32
CA VAL A 91 1.16 3.06 7.87
C VAL A 91 2.02 2.03 7.14
N ALA A 92 3.24 1.78 7.59
CA ALA A 92 4.11 0.78 6.99
C ALA A 92 3.49 -0.63 7.03
N ARG A 93 2.86 -1.01 8.15
CA ARG A 93 2.12 -2.27 8.28
C ARG A 93 0.94 -2.34 7.32
N LEU A 94 0.18 -1.25 7.17
CA LEU A 94 -0.95 -1.19 6.22
C LEU A 94 -0.50 -1.39 4.78
N ILE A 95 0.57 -0.71 4.37
CA ILE A 95 1.15 -0.87 3.03
C ILE A 95 1.67 -2.30 2.84
N GLY A 96 2.39 -2.85 3.82
CA GLY A 96 2.88 -4.22 3.79
C GLY A 96 1.75 -5.25 3.67
N GLN A 97 0.66 -5.07 4.41
CA GLN A 97 -0.51 -5.94 4.30
C GLN A 97 -1.15 -5.87 2.91
N ALA A 98 -1.32 -4.66 2.35
CA ALA A 98 -1.87 -4.51 1.01
C ALA A 98 -1.01 -5.18 -0.07
N VAL A 99 0.33 -5.09 0.06
CA VAL A 99 1.25 -5.82 -0.83
C VAL A 99 1.08 -7.33 -0.68
N GLN A 100 1.03 -7.84 0.55
CA GLN A 100 0.85 -9.27 0.80
C GLN A 100 -0.48 -9.78 0.23
N ASP A 101 -1.58 -9.06 0.47
CA ASP A 101 -2.90 -9.45 -0.04
C ASP A 101 -2.92 -9.48 -1.58
N LEU A 102 -2.28 -8.51 -2.24
CA LEU A 102 -2.15 -8.52 -3.70
C LEU A 102 -1.27 -9.67 -4.20
N GLN A 103 -0.20 -10.02 -3.48
CA GLN A 103 0.66 -11.15 -3.82
C GLN A 103 -0.09 -12.48 -3.68
N ASP A 104 -0.88 -12.65 -2.62
CA ASP A 104 -1.72 -13.84 -2.41
C ASP A 104 -2.73 -13.99 -3.55
N VAL A 105 -3.37 -12.88 -3.95
CA VAL A 105 -4.25 -12.84 -5.12
C VAL A 105 -3.52 -13.20 -6.40
N ALA A 106 -2.33 -12.63 -6.66
CA ALA A 106 -1.54 -12.93 -7.84
C ALA A 106 -1.19 -14.43 -7.92
N GLN A 107 -0.87 -15.06 -6.78
CA GLN A 107 -0.62 -16.50 -6.72
C GLN A 107 -1.86 -17.31 -7.12
N VAL A 108 -3.04 -16.95 -6.61
CA VAL A 108 -4.31 -17.64 -6.94
C VAL A 108 -4.63 -17.49 -8.44
N VAL A 109 -4.53 -16.27 -8.97
CA VAL A 109 -4.82 -16.00 -10.39
C VAL A 109 -3.90 -16.79 -11.30
N ASN A 110 -2.60 -16.78 -11.01
CA ASN A 110 -1.62 -17.57 -11.76
C ASN A 110 -1.97 -19.07 -11.69
N MET A 111 -2.30 -19.61 -10.50
CA MET A 111 -2.67 -21.03 -10.37
C MET A 111 -3.95 -21.41 -11.15
N CYS A 112 -4.92 -20.51 -11.26
CA CYS A 112 -6.14 -20.72 -12.05
C CYS A 112 -5.83 -20.75 -13.56
N GLU A 113 -4.95 -19.88 -14.07
CA GLU A 113 -4.53 -19.90 -15.48
C GLU A 113 -3.89 -21.24 -15.86
N TRP A 114 -3.08 -21.84 -14.98
CA TRP A 114 -2.46 -23.15 -15.24
C TRP A 114 -3.45 -24.32 -15.25
N GLN A 115 -4.61 -24.21 -14.59
CA GLN A 115 -5.64 -25.26 -14.62
C GLN A 115 -6.44 -25.26 -15.93
N GLU A 116 -6.68 -24.09 -16.54
CA GLU A 116 -7.38 -23.99 -17.83
C GLU A 116 -6.53 -24.46 -19.03
N VAL A 117 -5.20 -24.49 -18.89
CA VAL A 117 -4.26 -24.94 -19.94
C VAL A 117 -3.99 -26.46 -19.86
N SER A 118 -4.85 -27.23 -19.17
CA SER A 118 -4.82 -28.69 -19.26
C SER A 118 -5.36 -29.15 -20.62
N ILE A 119 -4.48 -29.28 -21.61
CA ILE A 119 -4.80 -29.91 -22.90
C ILE A 119 -5.26 -31.35 -22.61
N PRO A 120 -6.46 -31.78 -23.05
CA PRO A 120 -6.89 -33.16 -22.85
C PRO A 120 -5.91 -34.07 -23.59
N GLY A 121 -5.26 -34.96 -22.83
CA GLY A 121 -4.30 -35.91 -23.33
C GLY A 121 -4.90 -36.79 -24.43
N SER A 122 -4.11 -36.93 -25.50
CA SER A 122 -4.31 -37.75 -26.69
C SER A 122 -4.64 -39.21 -26.43
#